data_AF-A0A946NQ79-F1
#
_entry.id   AF-A0A946NQ79-F1
#
_cell.length_a   1.000
_cell.length_b   1.000
_cell.length_c   1.000
_cell.angle_alpha   90.00
_cell.angle_beta   90.00
_cell.angle_gamma   90.00
#
_symmetry.space_group_name_H-M   'P 1'
#
loop_
_entity.id
_entity.type
_entity.pdbx_description
1 polymer ?
#
loop_
_entity_poly.entity_id
_entity_poly.type
_entity_poly.pdbx_seq_one_letter_code
_entity_poly.pdbx_strand_id
1 'polypeptide(L)'
;MNFTNNRTVSLKKMMALAGLFWFFFLIFYLLGALTFHCGEQVFTAFYVWLNGSIFYPILATLLILTLTFHVVIATTRQLSNNVSSGDQYKKPYPKAVPRVVAWSGASIILIFIITHSVQMLSINTVDLYSEIQNIFQRPIMWAIYGLGMIAISAHLHHGLSNVLQTLGISSKQYKSTAFIIVLLIMAGYVSIPLGILYAKV
;
A
#
# COMPACT_ATOMS: atom_id res chain seq x y z
N MET A 1 4.41 20.85 -30.71
CA MET A 1 4.19 19.80 -29.70
C MET A 1 4.27 20.43 -28.32
N ASN A 2 3.17 20.44 -27.55
CA ASN A 2 3.08 21.17 -26.28
C ASN A 2 3.88 20.46 -25.17
N PHE A 3 5.00 21.05 -24.75
CA PHE A 3 5.86 20.56 -23.65
C PHE A 3 5.07 20.19 -22.36
N THR A 4 3.95 20.87 -22.11
CA THR A 4 3.07 20.65 -20.95
C THR A 4 2.37 19.29 -20.98
N ASN A 5 1.95 18.79 -22.14
CA ASN A 5 1.27 17.48 -22.26
C ASN A 5 2.23 16.30 -22.05
N ASN A 6 3.49 16.44 -22.47
CA ASN A 6 4.49 15.39 -22.26
C ASN A 6 4.86 15.26 -20.78
N ARG A 7 4.94 16.38 -20.06
CA ARG A 7 5.22 16.40 -18.61
C ARG A 7 4.10 15.73 -17.81
N THR A 8 2.83 16.05 -18.08
CA THR A 8 1.70 15.48 -17.33
C THR A 8 1.56 13.97 -17.54
N VAL A 9 1.80 13.48 -18.76
CA VAL A 9 1.83 12.06 -19.09
C VAL A 9 3.01 11.36 -18.40
N SER A 10 4.21 11.95 -18.47
CA SER A 10 5.41 11.41 -17.83
C SER A 10 5.24 11.27 -16.31
N LEU A 11 4.76 12.32 -15.63
CA LEU A 11 4.50 12.29 -14.18
C LEU A 11 3.47 11.22 -13.79
N LYS A 12 2.43 11.02 -14.61
CA LYS A 12 1.44 9.95 -14.37
C LYS A 12 2.07 8.56 -14.46
N LYS A 13 2.96 8.34 -15.44
CA LYS A 13 3.70 7.07 -15.59
C LYS A 13 4.66 6.85 -14.42
N MET A 14 5.44 7.86 -14.04
CA MET A 14 6.34 7.78 -12.89
C MET A 14 5.59 7.50 -11.58
N MET A 15 4.43 8.13 -11.38
CA MET A 15 3.58 7.88 -10.20
C MET A 15 3.10 6.42 -10.14
N ALA A 16 2.78 5.83 -11.30
CA ALA A 16 2.43 4.41 -11.38
C ALA A 16 3.63 3.49 -11.10
N LEU A 17 4.84 3.86 -11.55
CA LEU A 17 6.07 3.12 -11.21
C LEU A 17 6.38 3.17 -9.71
N ALA A 18 6.20 4.33 -9.07
CA ALA A 18 6.32 4.44 -7.61
C ALA A 18 5.27 3.56 -6.90
N GLY A 19 4.04 3.50 -7.41
CA GLY A 19 3.01 2.59 -6.88
C GLY A 19 3.36 1.11 -7.07
N LEU A 20 3.98 0.73 -8.20
CA LEU A 20 4.48 -0.63 -8.42
C LEU A 20 5.63 -1.00 -7.48
N PHE A 21 6.54 -0.06 -7.21
CA PHE A 21 7.58 -0.26 -6.20
C PHE A 21 6.97 -0.58 -4.83
N TRP A 22 5.96 0.18 -4.40
CA TRP A 22 5.23 -0.09 -3.17
C TRP A 22 4.48 -1.43 -3.19
N PHE A 23 3.90 -1.81 -4.32
CA PHE A 23 3.28 -3.13 -4.49
C PHE A 23 4.28 -4.28 -4.27
N PHE A 24 5.47 -4.20 -4.87
CA PHE A 24 6.51 -5.21 -4.66
C PHE A 24 7.05 -5.18 -3.22
N PHE A 25 7.17 -4.00 -2.62
CA PHE A 25 7.50 -3.89 -1.20
C PHE A 25 6.45 -4.57 -0.31
N LEU A 26 5.15 -4.42 -0.58
CA LEU A 26 4.10 -5.12 0.17
C LEU A 26 4.25 -6.65 0.03
N ILE A 27 4.60 -7.16 -1.15
CA ILE A 27 4.88 -8.60 -1.29
C ILE A 27 6.09 -9.01 -0.45
N PHE A 28 7.20 -8.27 -0.53
CA PHE A 28 8.39 -8.53 0.28
C PHE A 28 8.08 -8.47 1.79
N TYR A 29 7.35 -7.44 2.22
CA TYR A 29 6.94 -7.23 3.60
C TYR A 29 6.02 -8.35 4.09
N LEU A 30 5.11 -8.82 3.23
CA LEU A 30 4.26 -9.99 3.50
C LEU A 30 5.08 -11.27 3.66
N LEU A 31 6.05 -11.54 2.78
CA LEU A 31 6.90 -12.72 2.88
C LEU A 31 7.70 -12.74 4.18
N GLY A 32 8.25 -11.58 4.59
CA GLY A 32 8.86 -11.41 5.90
C GLY A 32 7.88 -11.67 7.04
N ALA A 33 6.68 -11.09 6.97
CA ALA A 33 5.64 -11.28 7.98
C ALA A 33 5.20 -12.76 8.11
N LEU A 34 5.08 -13.48 6.99
CA LEU A 34 4.69 -14.90 6.98
C LEU A 34 5.68 -15.82 7.71
N THR A 35 6.93 -15.40 7.90
CA THR A 35 7.88 -16.13 8.75
C THR A 35 7.44 -16.21 10.22
N PHE A 36 6.44 -15.41 10.63
CA PHE A 36 5.84 -15.47 11.95
C PHE A 36 5.24 -16.86 12.23
N HIS A 37 4.68 -17.49 11.19
CA HIS A 37 4.13 -18.85 11.29
C HIS A 37 5.20 -19.93 11.45
N CYS A 38 6.47 -19.60 11.23
CA CYS A 38 7.62 -20.48 11.44
C CYS A 38 8.16 -20.40 12.89
N GLY A 39 7.53 -19.61 13.75
CA GLY A 39 7.93 -19.41 15.14
C GLY A 39 8.93 -18.29 15.36
N GLU A 40 9.12 -17.94 16.63
CA GLU A 40 9.90 -16.78 17.09
C GLU A 40 11.33 -16.77 16.54
N GLN A 41 12.04 -17.90 16.61
CA GLN A 41 13.44 -17.97 16.21
C GLN A 41 13.63 -17.58 14.74
N VAL A 42 12.80 -18.10 13.83
CA VAL A 42 12.90 -17.85 12.39
C VAL A 42 12.50 -16.41 12.07
N PHE A 43 11.41 -15.94 12.65
CA PHE A 43 10.92 -14.58 12.47
C PHE A 43 11.93 -13.54 12.95
N THR A 44 12.41 -13.68 14.18
CA THR A 44 13.39 -12.75 14.77
C THR A 44 14.70 -12.77 13.98
N ALA A 45 15.19 -13.94 13.57
CA ALA A 45 16.39 -14.03 12.74
C ALA A 45 16.26 -13.25 11.42
N PHE A 46 15.10 -13.33 10.75
CA PHE A 46 14.85 -12.59 9.51
C PHE A 46 14.92 -11.07 9.73
N TYR A 47 14.24 -10.54 10.75
CA TYR A 47 14.20 -9.09 10.98
C TYR A 47 15.50 -8.53 11.55
N VAL A 48 16.23 -9.30 12.38
CA VAL A 48 17.58 -8.92 12.83
C VAL A 48 18.54 -8.86 11.65
N TRP A 49 18.53 -9.86 10.75
CA TRP A 49 19.34 -9.85 9.53
C TRP A 49 18.98 -8.67 8.62
N LEU A 50 17.68 -8.46 8.37
CA LEU A 50 17.21 -7.40 7.50
C LEU A 50 17.68 -6.03 8.01
N ASN A 51 17.46 -5.76 9.30
CA ASN A 51 17.79 -4.47 9.92
C ASN A 51 19.30 -4.23 10.07
N GLY A 52 20.10 -5.30 10.21
CA GLY A 52 21.56 -5.24 10.23
C GLY A 52 22.21 -5.15 8.84
N SER A 53 21.47 -5.39 7.76
CA SER A 53 21.97 -5.37 6.39
C SER A 53 21.98 -3.94 5.80
N ILE A 54 22.96 -3.65 4.93
CA ILE A 54 22.98 -2.41 4.13
C ILE A 54 21.73 -2.24 3.25
N PHE A 55 21.03 -3.35 2.98
CA PHE A 55 19.78 -3.35 2.23
C PHE A 55 18.68 -2.53 2.91
N TYR A 56 18.59 -2.56 4.26
CA TYR A 56 17.54 -1.87 4.99
C TYR A 56 17.55 -0.34 4.83
N PRO A 57 18.64 0.39 5.09
CA PRO A 57 18.64 1.84 4.94
C PRO A 57 18.39 2.29 3.50
N ILE A 58 18.84 1.51 2.50
CA ILE A 58 18.55 1.76 1.09
C ILE A 58 17.05 1.61 0.82
N LEU A 59 16.46 0.49 1.25
CA LEU A 59 15.04 0.21 1.10
C LEU A 59 14.18 1.29 1.79
N ALA A 60 14.50 1.63 3.04
CA ALA A 60 13.79 2.65 3.80
C ALA A 60 13.84 4.03 3.10
N THR A 61 15.01 4.42 2.59
CA THR A 61 15.18 5.67 1.83
C THR A 61 14.32 5.67 0.57
N LEU A 62 14.35 4.58 -0.20
CA LEU A 62 13.54 4.45 -1.42
C LEU A 62 12.04 4.48 -1.12
N LEU A 63 11.60 3.84 -0.03
CA LEU A 63 10.20 3.87 0.39
C LEU A 63 9.74 5.30 0.69
N ILE A 64 10.50 6.05 1.51
CA ILE A 64 10.16 7.43 1.86
C ILE A 64 10.11 8.31 0.60
N LEU A 65 11.13 8.23 -0.26
CA LEU A 65 11.21 9.03 -1.48
C LEU A 65 10.05 8.73 -2.44
N THR A 66 9.79 7.44 -2.70
CA THR A 66 8.76 7.02 -3.65
C THR A 66 7.35 7.27 -3.12
N LEU A 67 7.11 7.13 -1.81
CA LEU A 67 5.81 7.46 -1.19
C LEU A 67 5.54 8.95 -1.28
N THR A 68 6.53 9.76 -0.89
CA THR A 68 6.42 11.22 -0.94
C THR A 68 6.12 11.67 -2.37
N PHE A 69 6.89 11.17 -3.33
CA PHE A 69 6.65 11.43 -4.75
C PHE A 69 5.24 10.98 -5.18
N HIS A 70 4.84 9.76 -4.83
CA HIS A 70 3.52 9.22 -5.20
C HIS A 70 2.39 10.09 -4.66
N VAL A 71 2.41 10.44 -3.37
CA VAL A 71 1.37 11.23 -2.70
C VAL A 71 1.33 12.66 -3.24
N VAL A 72 2.48 13.32 -3.41
CA VAL A 72 2.55 14.69 -3.94
C VAL A 72 2.02 14.75 -5.36
N ILE A 73 2.46 13.85 -6.25
CA ILE A 73 2.00 13.84 -7.64
C ILE A 73 0.52 13.42 -7.75
N ALA A 74 0.05 12.47 -6.94
CA ALA A 74 -1.37 12.09 -6.91
C ALA A 74 -2.24 13.27 -6.48
N THR A 75 -1.87 13.94 -5.39
CA THR A 75 -2.62 15.07 -4.80
C THR A 75 -2.64 16.27 -5.74
N THR A 76 -1.47 16.72 -6.19
CA THR A 76 -1.36 17.89 -7.09
C THR A 76 -2.14 17.68 -8.38
N ARG A 77 -2.01 16.51 -9.01
CA ARG A 77 -2.75 16.20 -10.25
C ARG A 77 -4.26 16.14 -10.01
N GLN A 78 -4.71 15.57 -8.89
CA GLN A 78 -6.13 15.51 -8.57
C GLN A 78 -6.72 16.91 -8.32
N LEU A 79 -5.98 17.79 -7.65
CA LEU A 79 -6.38 19.18 -7.43
C LEU A 79 -6.35 20.02 -8.71
N SER A 80 -5.33 19.87 -9.57
CA SER A 80 -5.27 20.59 -10.85
C SER A 80 -6.40 20.18 -11.79
N ASN A 81 -6.75 18.90 -11.87
CA ASN A 81 -7.90 18.44 -12.65
C ASN A 81 -9.24 19.01 -12.15
N ASN A 82 -9.34 19.34 -10.86
CA ASN A 82 -10.54 19.98 -10.31
C ASN A 82 -10.70 21.41 -10.80
N VAL A 83 -9.60 22.14 -11.01
CA VAL A 83 -9.63 23.51 -11.53
C VAL A 83 -9.91 23.55 -13.03
N SER A 84 -9.48 22.53 -13.78
CA SER A 84 -9.65 22.45 -15.24
C SER A 84 -11.01 21.94 -15.70
N SER A 85 -11.94 21.60 -14.80
CA SER A 85 -13.29 21.14 -15.15
C SER A 85 -14.21 22.31 -15.50
N GLY A 86 -13.87 23.05 -16.56
CA GLY A 86 -14.81 23.84 -17.36
C GLY A 86 -15.38 22.95 -18.48
N ASP A 87 -16.71 22.98 -18.61
CA ASP A 87 -17.57 22.26 -19.55
C ASP A 87 -17.54 20.71 -19.58
N GLN A 88 -18.71 20.16 -19.23
CA GLN A 88 -18.99 18.75 -18.98
C GLN A 88 -18.95 17.90 -20.26
N TYR A 89 -17.98 17.00 -20.38
CA TYR A 89 -18.10 15.86 -21.29
C TYR A 89 -19.16 14.87 -20.77
N LYS A 90 -20.37 14.93 -21.31
CA LYS A 90 -21.47 13.98 -21.07
C LYS A 90 -21.21 12.66 -21.79
N LYS A 91 -20.40 11.77 -21.22
CA LYS A 91 -20.47 10.33 -21.52
C LYS A 91 -21.13 9.61 -20.32
N PRO A 92 -22.03 8.65 -20.54
CA PRO A 92 -22.54 7.79 -19.47
C PRO A 92 -21.38 6.91 -19.00
N TYR A 93 -20.60 7.43 -18.06
CA TYR A 93 -19.56 6.69 -17.36
C TYR A 93 -20.23 5.83 -16.27
N PRO A 94 -19.67 4.64 -15.96
CA PRO A 94 -20.08 3.91 -14.76
C PRO A 94 -20.09 4.84 -13.54
N LYS A 95 -21.01 4.63 -12.58
CA LYS A 95 -21.12 5.45 -11.36
C LYS A 95 -19.73 5.63 -10.75
N ALA A 96 -19.17 6.83 -10.91
CA ALA A 96 -17.83 7.13 -10.45
C ALA A 96 -17.80 7.01 -8.93
N VAL A 97 -16.71 6.47 -8.37
CA VAL A 97 -16.49 6.50 -6.92
C VAL A 97 -16.58 7.97 -6.48
N PRO A 98 -17.44 8.31 -5.50
CA PRO A 98 -17.59 9.69 -5.07
C PRO A 98 -16.23 10.25 -4.62
N ARG A 99 -15.95 11.51 -4.99
CA ARG A 99 -14.66 12.14 -4.66
C ARG A 99 -14.36 12.12 -3.17
N VAL A 100 -15.37 12.34 -2.33
CA VAL A 100 -15.25 12.26 -0.87
C VAL A 100 -14.73 10.88 -0.43
N VAL A 101 -15.28 9.80 -1.00
CA VAL A 101 -14.87 8.42 -0.71
C VAL A 101 -13.44 8.15 -1.18
N ALA A 102 -13.07 8.65 -2.37
CA ALA A 102 -11.73 8.48 -2.89
C ALA A 102 -10.68 9.22 -2.03
N TRP A 103 -10.95 10.46 -1.63
CA TRP A 103 -10.07 11.24 -0.76
C TRP A 103 -10.02 10.67 0.65
N SER A 104 -11.16 10.29 1.24
CA SER A 104 -11.18 9.69 2.57
C SER A 104 -10.40 8.38 2.61
N GLY A 105 -10.56 7.53 1.59
CA GLY A 105 -9.78 6.29 1.45
C GLY A 105 -8.27 6.56 1.36
N ALA A 106 -7.86 7.50 0.51
CA ALA A 106 -6.45 7.88 0.39
C ALA A 106 -5.87 8.44 1.70
N SER A 107 -6.63 9.27 2.43
CA SER A 107 -6.23 9.81 3.73
C SER A 107 -6.10 8.71 4.79
N ILE A 108 -7.06 7.77 4.85
CA ILE A 108 -7.01 6.63 5.77
C ILE A 108 -5.75 5.80 5.54
N ILE A 109 -5.41 5.50 4.28
CA ILE A 109 -4.19 4.74 3.96
C ILE A 109 -2.95 5.49 4.41
N LEU A 110 -2.86 6.78 4.13
CA LEU A 110 -1.69 7.57 4.49
C LEU A 110 -1.50 7.63 6.02
N ILE A 111 -2.58 7.86 6.76
CA ILE A 111 -2.56 7.85 8.23
C ILE A 111 -2.15 6.46 8.74
N PHE A 112 -2.70 5.39 8.16
CA PHE A 112 -2.34 4.03 8.51
C PHE A 112 -0.86 3.74 8.24
N ILE A 113 -0.32 4.09 7.07
CA ILE A 113 1.10 3.89 6.74
C ILE A 113 2.00 4.64 7.73
N ILE A 114 1.69 5.90 8.06
CA ILE A 114 2.50 6.69 8.99
C ILE A 114 2.47 6.07 10.39
N THR A 115 1.27 5.81 10.91
CA THR A 115 1.09 5.25 12.26
C THR A 115 1.71 3.86 12.39
N HIS A 116 1.49 2.99 11.41
CA HIS A 116 2.10 1.66 11.35
C HIS A 116 3.63 1.75 11.24
N SER A 117 4.18 2.60 10.37
CA SER A 117 5.63 2.79 10.23
C SER A 117 6.26 3.25 11.55
N VAL A 118 5.67 4.26 12.21
CA VAL A 118 6.16 4.76 13.49
C VAL A 118 6.11 3.66 14.56
N GLN A 119 5.01 2.91 14.63
CA GLN A 119 4.88 1.80 15.57
C GLN A 119 5.97 0.74 15.34
N MET A 120 6.19 0.33 14.08
CA MET A 120 7.18 -0.70 13.76
C MET A 120 8.62 -0.21 14.00
N LEU A 121 8.91 1.06 13.69
CA LEU A 121 10.23 1.66 13.93
C LEU A 121 10.55 1.87 15.42
N SER A 122 9.52 1.90 16.28
CA SER A 122 9.68 2.08 17.73
C SER A 122 9.97 0.77 18.47
N ILE A 123 9.85 -0.38 17.78
CA ILE A 123 10.04 -1.71 18.35
C ILE A 123 11.45 -2.21 18.04
N ASN A 124 12.15 -2.73 19.04
CA ASN A 124 13.40 -3.42 18.81
C ASN A 124 13.13 -4.71 18.02
N THR A 125 13.87 -4.94 16.94
CA THR A 125 13.69 -6.12 16.08
C THR A 125 13.84 -7.45 16.80
N VAL A 126 14.60 -7.49 17.90
CA VAL A 126 14.74 -8.70 18.75
C VAL A 126 13.42 -9.03 19.46
N ASP A 127 12.64 -8.02 19.84
CA ASP A 127 11.38 -8.16 20.59
C ASP A 127 10.15 -8.18 19.65
N LEU A 128 10.35 -8.04 18.34
CA LEU A 128 9.26 -7.81 17.39
C LEU A 128 8.21 -8.93 17.38
N TYR A 129 8.62 -10.19 17.57
CA TYR A 129 7.69 -11.32 17.61
C TYR A 129 6.68 -11.20 18.78
N SER A 130 7.18 -10.97 19.99
CA SER A 130 6.35 -10.81 21.19
C SER A 130 5.53 -9.51 21.15
N GLU A 131 6.09 -8.44 20.61
CA GLU A 131 5.37 -7.17 20.41
C GLU A 131 4.22 -7.31 19.41
N ILE A 132 4.39 -8.04 18.30
CA ILE A 132 3.28 -8.32 17.37
C ILE A 132 2.17 -9.09 18.07
N GLN A 133 2.50 -10.08 18.90
CA GLN A 133 1.50 -10.77 19.72
C GLN A 133 0.77 -9.79 20.63
N ASN A 134 1.49 -8.94 21.35
CA ASN A 134 0.97 -7.93 22.27
C ASN A 134 0.05 -6.92 21.58
N ILE A 135 0.40 -6.46 20.37
CA ILE A 135 -0.40 -5.58 19.53
C ILE A 135 -1.78 -6.17 19.29
N PHE A 136 -1.84 -7.43 18.84
CA PHE A 136 -3.10 -8.07 18.48
C PHE A 136 -3.90 -8.62 19.68
N GLN A 137 -3.39 -8.51 20.91
CA GLN A 137 -4.21 -8.71 22.11
C GLN A 137 -5.13 -7.52 22.40
N ARG A 138 -4.80 -6.34 21.88
CA ARG A 138 -5.57 -5.11 22.10
C ARG A 138 -6.71 -5.03 21.08
N PRO A 139 -8.00 -5.07 21.48
CA PRO A 139 -9.12 -5.10 20.53
C PRO A 139 -9.14 -3.92 19.55
N ILE A 140 -8.69 -2.74 19.99
CA ILE A 140 -8.62 -1.55 19.14
C ILE A 140 -7.67 -1.72 17.94
N MET A 141 -6.64 -2.56 18.07
CA MET A 141 -5.66 -2.77 17.00
C MET A 141 -6.26 -3.57 15.84
N TRP A 142 -7.23 -4.46 16.11
CA TRP A 142 -8.00 -5.13 15.05
C TRP A 142 -8.80 -4.14 14.21
N ALA A 143 -9.40 -3.12 14.84
CA ALA A 143 -10.12 -2.07 14.11
C ALA A 143 -9.17 -1.19 13.27
N ILE A 144 -8.05 -0.75 13.85
CA ILE A 144 -7.05 0.08 13.16
C ILE A 144 -6.46 -0.66 11.95
N TYR A 145 -5.97 -1.89 12.17
CA TYR A 145 -5.38 -2.70 11.10
C TYR A 145 -6.43 -3.16 10.09
N GLY A 146 -7.64 -3.53 10.53
CA GLY A 146 -8.74 -3.89 9.63
C GLY A 146 -9.14 -2.75 8.69
N LEU A 147 -9.25 -1.53 9.22
CA LEU A 147 -9.54 -0.34 8.43
C LEU A 147 -8.40 -0.04 7.44
N GLY A 148 -7.14 -0.12 7.90
CA GLY A 148 -5.96 0.03 7.05
C GLY A 148 -5.93 -0.99 5.91
N MET A 149 -6.24 -2.26 6.19
CA MET A 149 -6.29 -3.34 5.21
C MET A 149 -7.38 -3.12 4.15
N ILE A 150 -8.58 -2.70 4.55
CA ILE A 150 -9.66 -2.38 3.61
C ILE A 150 -9.23 -1.23 2.68
N ALA A 151 -8.65 -0.18 3.25
CA ALA A 151 -8.27 1.00 2.49
C ALA A 151 -7.12 0.67 1.51
N ILE A 152 -6.06 0.00 1.97
CA ILE A 152 -4.94 -0.47 1.12
C ILE A 152 -5.46 -1.40 0.03
N SER A 153 -6.36 -2.35 0.34
CA SER A 153 -6.96 -3.25 -0.64
C SER A 153 -7.66 -2.50 -1.76
N ALA A 154 -8.52 -1.54 -1.40
CA ALA A 154 -9.30 -0.77 -2.37
C ALA A 154 -8.37 0.06 -3.28
N HIS A 155 -7.34 0.69 -2.70
CA HIS A 155 -6.37 1.46 -3.45
C HIS A 155 -5.51 0.58 -4.37
N LEU A 156 -5.04 -0.56 -3.88
CA LEU A 156 -4.22 -1.49 -4.64
C LEU A 156 -5.03 -2.12 -5.79
N HIS A 157 -6.29 -2.50 -5.54
CA HIS A 157 -7.20 -2.99 -6.58
C HIS A 157 -7.39 -1.95 -7.68
N HIS A 158 -7.68 -0.71 -7.30
CA HIS A 158 -7.85 0.40 -8.25
C HIS A 158 -6.58 0.67 -9.06
N GLY A 159 -5.42 0.74 -8.40
CA GLY A 159 -4.13 0.99 -9.03
C GLY A 159 -3.73 -0.11 -10.00
N LEU A 160 -3.74 -1.37 -9.53
CA LEU A 160 -3.30 -2.52 -10.31
C LEU A 160 -4.22 -2.84 -11.48
N SER A 161 -5.54 -2.63 -11.33
CA SER A 161 -6.52 -2.82 -12.42
C SER A 161 -6.19 -1.99 -13.67
N ASN A 162 -5.54 -0.84 -13.50
CA ASN A 162 -5.32 0.16 -14.55
C ASN A 162 -3.83 0.47 -14.80
N VAL A 163 -2.91 -0.25 -14.15
CA VAL A 163 -1.48 0.10 -14.18
C VAL A 163 -0.89 -0.04 -15.60
N LEU A 164 -1.27 -1.10 -16.33
CA LEU A 164 -0.79 -1.33 -17.70
C LEU A 164 -1.34 -0.28 -18.69
N GLN A 165 -2.56 0.22 -18.48
CA GLN A 165 -3.09 1.35 -19.21
C GLN A 165 -2.32 2.63 -18.92
N THR A 166 -1.99 2.86 -17.65
CA THR A 166 -1.24 4.04 -17.24
C THR A 166 0.16 4.06 -17.83
N LEU A 167 0.82 2.90 -17.91
CA LEU A 167 2.14 2.77 -18.54
C LEU A 167 2.09 2.83 -20.07
N GLY A 168 0.92 2.61 -20.69
CA GLY A 168 0.73 2.57 -22.13
C GLY A 168 1.02 1.20 -22.77
N ILE A 169 1.04 0.14 -21.96
CA ILE A 169 1.33 -1.24 -22.39
C ILE A 169 0.07 -1.93 -22.91
N SER A 170 -1.10 -1.61 -22.36
CA SER A 170 -2.38 -2.22 -22.75
C SER A 170 -3.52 -1.22 -22.69
N SER A 171 -4.52 -1.38 -23.56
CA SER A 171 -5.79 -0.64 -23.48
C SER A 171 -6.83 -1.35 -22.60
N LYS A 172 -6.56 -2.57 -22.12
CA LYS A 172 -7.49 -3.37 -21.29
C LYS A 172 -7.28 -3.10 -19.80
N GLN A 173 -8.37 -3.20 -19.03
CA GLN A 173 -8.33 -3.19 -17.56
C GLN A 173 -8.32 -4.64 -17.04
N TYR A 174 -7.44 -4.94 -16.10
CA TYR A 174 -7.26 -6.29 -15.56
C TYR A 174 -7.89 -6.41 -14.16
N LYS A 175 -9.18 -6.07 -14.05
CA LYS A 175 -9.87 -5.96 -12.75
C LYS A 175 -9.92 -7.27 -11.96
N SER A 176 -10.23 -8.39 -12.63
CA SER A 176 -10.32 -9.70 -11.97
C SER A 176 -8.96 -10.20 -11.52
N THR A 177 -7.93 -10.04 -12.35
CA THR A 177 -6.55 -10.39 -11.99
C THR A 177 -6.07 -9.55 -10.80
N ALA A 178 -6.29 -8.24 -10.84
CA ALA A 178 -5.95 -7.36 -9.73
C ALA A 178 -6.70 -7.74 -8.44
N PHE A 179 -7.97 -8.13 -8.55
CA PHE A 179 -8.77 -8.57 -7.40
C PHE A 179 -8.20 -9.84 -6.77
N ILE A 180 -7.85 -10.85 -7.58
CA ILE A 180 -7.25 -12.09 -7.08
C ILE A 180 -5.91 -11.82 -6.40
N ILE A 181 -5.05 -11.00 -7.00
CA ILE A 181 -3.76 -10.62 -6.41
C ILE A 181 -3.95 -9.93 -5.06
N VAL A 182 -4.85 -8.95 -5.00
CA VAL A 182 -5.16 -8.24 -3.74
C VAL A 182 -5.68 -9.22 -2.69
N LEU A 183 -6.61 -10.11 -3.05
CA LEU A 183 -7.20 -11.08 -2.13
C LEU A 183 -6.15 -12.02 -1.54
N LEU A 184 -5.20 -12.50 -2.35
CA LEU A 184 -4.09 -13.34 -1.87
C LEU A 184 -3.17 -12.59 -0.89
N ILE A 185 -2.79 -11.34 -1.21
CA ILE A 185 -1.96 -10.52 -0.32
C ILE A 185 -2.70 -10.26 1.01
N MET A 186 -4.01 -9.97 0.94
CA MET A 186 -4.82 -9.72 2.13
C MET A 186 -4.94 -10.97 3.00
N ALA A 187 -5.20 -12.13 2.39
CA ALA A 187 -5.25 -13.40 3.11
C ALA A 187 -3.93 -13.68 3.84
N GLY A 188 -2.79 -13.41 3.19
CA GLY A 188 -1.47 -13.54 3.79
C GLY A 188 -1.31 -12.67 5.04
N TYR A 189 -1.61 -11.38 4.96
CA TYR A 189 -1.48 -10.50 6.13
C TYR A 189 -2.49 -10.81 7.24
N VAL A 190 -3.73 -11.12 6.89
CA VAL A 190 -4.79 -11.48 7.85
C VAL A 190 -4.47 -12.80 8.56
N SER A 191 -3.71 -13.70 7.92
CA SER A 191 -3.28 -14.93 8.56
C SER A 191 -2.45 -14.70 9.84
N ILE A 192 -1.68 -13.60 9.93
CA ILE A 192 -0.83 -13.29 11.10
C ILE A 192 -1.66 -13.08 12.37
N PRO A 193 -2.57 -12.08 12.44
CA PRO A 193 -3.39 -11.87 13.63
C PRO A 193 -4.36 -13.03 13.90
N LEU A 194 -4.86 -13.72 12.85
CA LEU A 194 -5.65 -14.93 13.06
C LEU A 194 -4.83 -16.05 13.70
N GLY A 195 -3.59 -16.26 13.27
CA GLY A 195 -2.69 -17.25 13.87
C GLY A 195 -2.46 -16.97 15.36
N ILE A 196 -2.30 -15.69 15.74
CA ILE A 196 -2.18 -15.27 17.14
C ILE A 196 -3.46 -15.55 17.94
N LEU A 197 -4.63 -15.32 17.33
CA LEU A 197 -5.92 -15.56 17.98
C LEU A 197 -6.15 -17.06 18.22
N TYR A 198 -5.84 -17.92 17.24
CA TYR A 198 -6.07 -19.36 17.35
C TYR A 198 -4.99 -20.10 18.15
N ALA A 199 -3.76 -19.58 18.24
CA ALA A 199 -2.71 -20.14 19.10
C ALA A 199 -2.97 -19.90 20.61
N LYS A 200 -3.97 -19.08 20.96
CA LYS A 200 -4.37 -18.76 22.34
C LYS A 200 -5.50 -19.64 22.88
N VAL A 201 -5.89 -20.69 22.15
CA VAL A 201 -6.78 -21.77 22.61
C VAL A 201 -5.93 -22.99 22.93
#